data_AF-A0A534PRG9-F1
#
_entry.id   AF-A0A534PRG9-F1
#
_cell.length_a   1.000
_cell.length_b   1.000
_cell.length_c   1.000
_cell.angle_alpha   90.00
_cell.angle_beta   90.00
_cell.angle_gamma   90.00
#
_symmetry.space_group_name_H-M   'P 1'
#
loop_
_entity.id
_entity.type
_entity.pdbx_description
1 polymer ?
#
loop_
_entity_poly.entity_id
_entity_poly.type
_entity_poly.pdbx_seq_one_letter_code
_entity_poly.pdbx_strand_id
1 'polypeptide(L)'
;MTSIRSAALVSLLAASAVGAPPPNPVRDGGVRLDRSQRRSQRLPMQTDFDRCVLHIQDVGNENIQGRLRLQLLVRASGDVFAAYVHGEKGVEDRRLERCLTTTALKWKLPPVALDYSRPYVLSFVPGGTHYDFSDPVYWSGGHYAVQGRASVFMPDIDDPPPPAELEVQVAQATLEVSELATDAEYGIAQLEVRHYGEAIRALRAALEKDRDDPLALRGLAVALAESGTDLREARHLAERLVEEQPDSEASHEALLRVCIVAGDDHCAFAEWQAAREAKDMAPRSRHLAELQPLLEKAAARLRAWARSEDACAAGASDRDRALCVVRRCLDGGTSAFADELSGEKRSSFEPRDWRADKAREGRLVVTRPIGDGREERAPRWLVKIDEQTVTMTPTNEDARHITLRHSACQAVRTGTGSARQIARGSAIEAPIVKSP
;
A
#
# COMPACT_ATOMS: atom_id res chain seq x y z
N MET A 1 53.55 -39.07 -18.88
CA MET A 1 54.89 -39.27 -19.47
C MET A 1 54.80 -40.41 -20.46
N THR A 2 55.22 -40.15 -21.71
CA THR A 2 55.56 -41.10 -22.83
C THR A 2 54.46 -42.06 -23.34
N SER A 3 54.21 -42.28 -24.64
CA SER A 3 54.77 -41.78 -25.90
C SER A 3 53.90 -42.28 -27.09
N ILE A 4 53.40 -41.36 -27.90
CA ILE A 4 53.45 -41.25 -29.39
C ILE A 4 53.60 -42.53 -30.25
N ARG A 5 52.73 -42.65 -31.29
CA ARG A 5 53.02 -42.86 -32.74
C ARG A 5 51.70 -42.79 -33.55
N SER A 6 51.45 -41.73 -34.35
CA SER A 6 51.76 -41.56 -35.79
C SER A 6 50.93 -42.52 -36.68
N ALA A 7 50.01 -42.13 -37.56
CA ALA A 7 49.98 -41.16 -38.68
C ALA A 7 49.65 -41.92 -39.99
N ALA A 8 49.10 -41.19 -40.98
CA ALA A 8 48.82 -41.56 -42.39
C ALA A 8 47.39 -42.07 -42.67
N LEU A 9 46.70 -41.69 -43.76
CA LEU A 9 46.95 -40.72 -44.82
C LEU A 9 45.61 -40.40 -45.53
N VAL A 10 45.61 -39.25 -46.19
CA VAL A 10 44.58 -38.68 -47.06
C VAL A 10 44.32 -39.55 -48.29
N SER A 11 43.06 -39.60 -48.76
CA SER A 11 42.77 -39.73 -50.19
C SER A 11 41.46 -39.04 -50.56
N LEU A 12 41.59 -38.04 -51.42
CA LEU A 12 40.54 -37.33 -52.13
C LEU A 12 39.80 -38.28 -53.08
N LEU A 13 38.49 -38.08 -53.22
CA LEU A 13 37.81 -38.20 -54.51
C LEU A 13 36.69 -37.17 -54.57
N ALA A 14 36.91 -36.17 -55.42
CA ALA A 14 35.90 -35.21 -55.84
C ALA A 14 34.97 -35.88 -56.85
N ALA A 15 33.66 -35.71 -56.67
CA ALA A 15 32.68 -35.89 -57.73
C ALA A 15 31.67 -34.73 -57.66
N SER A 16 31.81 -33.83 -58.62
CA SER A 16 30.88 -32.74 -58.89
C SER A 16 29.59 -33.32 -59.47
N ALA A 17 28.45 -33.06 -58.83
CA ALA A 17 27.13 -33.27 -59.44
C ALA A 17 26.22 -32.08 -59.14
N VAL A 18 26.10 -31.28 -60.21
CA VAL A 18 25.09 -30.29 -60.58
C VAL A 18 23.73 -30.42 -59.89
N GLY A 19 23.35 -29.35 -59.19
CA GLY A 19 22.02 -28.72 -59.17
C GLY A 19 20.76 -29.60 -59.11
N ALA A 20 20.18 -29.70 -57.91
CA ALA A 20 18.73 -29.82 -57.73
C ALA A 20 18.27 -28.71 -56.77
N PRO A 21 17.20 -27.94 -57.08
CA PRO A 21 16.68 -26.92 -56.18
C PRO A 21 16.12 -27.58 -54.91
N PRO A 22 16.31 -26.99 -53.72
CA PRO A 22 15.72 -27.54 -52.50
C PRO A 22 14.18 -27.52 -52.61
N PRO A 23 13.49 -28.56 -52.13
CA PRO A 23 12.03 -28.61 -52.13
C PRO A 23 11.47 -27.49 -51.25
N ASN A 24 10.40 -26.84 -51.74
CA ASN A 24 9.62 -25.85 -50.99
C ASN A 24 9.30 -26.38 -49.59
N PRO A 25 9.61 -25.64 -48.51
CA PRO A 25 9.11 -26.00 -47.20
C PRO A 25 7.59 -25.88 -47.20
N VAL A 26 6.98 -27.00 -46.83
CA VAL A 26 5.58 -27.24 -46.61
C VAL A 26 4.97 -26.10 -45.78
N ARG A 27 3.83 -25.61 -46.26
CA ARG A 27 2.96 -24.64 -45.62
C ARG A 27 2.22 -25.35 -44.47
N ASP A 28 2.91 -25.57 -43.36
CA ASP A 28 2.29 -26.07 -42.13
C ASP A 28 1.95 -24.94 -41.17
N GLY A 29 0.79 -25.12 -40.54
CA GLY A 29 0.06 -24.28 -39.61
C GLY A 29 0.85 -23.16 -38.93
N GLY A 30 0.37 -21.94 -39.13
CA GLY A 30 0.81 -20.76 -38.40
C GLY A 30 0.73 -20.99 -36.89
N VAL A 31 1.89 -21.23 -36.29
CA VAL A 31 2.12 -20.90 -34.89
C VAL A 31 1.94 -19.39 -34.81
N ARG A 32 0.81 -18.95 -34.23
CA ARG A 32 0.69 -17.58 -33.72
C ARG A 32 1.76 -17.45 -32.64
N LEU A 33 2.95 -17.02 -33.04
CA LEU A 33 3.92 -16.45 -32.11
C LEU A 33 3.21 -15.32 -31.39
N ASP A 34 3.06 -15.54 -30.09
CA ASP A 34 2.46 -14.63 -29.13
C ASP A 34 3.04 -13.22 -29.33
N ARG A 35 2.17 -12.27 -29.67
CA ARG A 35 2.53 -10.84 -29.84
C ARG A 35 3.02 -10.20 -28.54
N SER A 36 2.94 -10.89 -27.39
CA SER A 36 3.45 -10.43 -26.11
C SER A 36 4.99 -10.43 -26.01
N GLN A 37 5.67 -11.29 -26.78
CA GLN A 37 7.12 -11.51 -26.65
C GLN A 37 7.92 -10.82 -27.76
N ARG A 38 8.15 -9.50 -27.59
CA ARG A 38 9.36 -8.75 -27.98
C ARG A 38 9.06 -7.24 -27.96
N ARG A 39 8.79 -6.69 -26.77
CA ARG A 39 9.17 -5.30 -26.52
C ARG A 39 10.56 -5.36 -25.89
N SER A 40 11.58 -4.98 -26.66
CA SER A 40 12.87 -4.60 -26.09
C SER A 40 12.62 -3.55 -25.00
N GLN A 41 13.45 -3.52 -23.95
CA GLN A 41 13.42 -2.45 -22.96
C GLN A 41 13.30 -1.10 -23.68
N ARG A 42 12.31 -0.30 -23.27
CA ARG A 42 12.07 1.05 -23.80
C ARG A 42 11.91 1.94 -22.60
N LEU A 43 13.03 2.50 -22.16
CA LEU A 43 13.06 3.47 -21.07
C LEU A 43 12.38 4.77 -21.50
N PRO A 44 11.89 5.59 -20.55
CA PRO A 44 11.47 6.95 -20.83
C PRO A 44 12.58 7.72 -21.53
N MET A 45 12.26 8.37 -22.65
CA MET A 45 13.20 9.20 -23.40
C MET A 45 12.71 10.64 -23.42
N GLN A 46 13.65 11.60 -23.45
CA GLN A 46 13.33 13.02 -23.62
C GLN A 46 12.39 13.28 -24.80
N THR A 47 12.62 12.57 -25.92
CA THR A 47 11.82 12.66 -27.14
C THR A 47 10.36 12.23 -27.00
N ASP A 48 10.03 11.39 -26.01
CA ASP A 48 8.65 11.01 -25.72
C ASP A 48 7.86 12.20 -25.15
N PHE A 49 8.50 12.98 -24.28
CA PHE A 49 7.91 14.18 -23.68
C PHE A 49 7.87 15.35 -24.66
N ASP A 50 8.95 15.56 -25.43
CA ASP A 50 9.03 16.62 -26.44
C ASP A 50 7.90 16.48 -27.46
N ARG A 51 7.58 15.25 -27.89
CA ARG A 51 6.47 15.00 -28.82
C ARG A 51 5.12 15.42 -28.24
N CYS A 52 4.89 15.15 -26.96
CA CYS A 52 3.67 15.59 -26.29
C CYS A 52 3.60 17.11 -26.22
N VAL A 53 4.67 17.78 -25.79
CA VAL A 53 4.73 19.24 -25.72
C VAL A 53 4.51 19.88 -27.09
N LEU A 54 5.24 19.43 -28.11
CA LEU A 54 5.13 19.96 -29.48
C LEU A 54 3.72 19.80 -30.03
N HIS A 55 3.09 18.64 -29.82
CA HIS A 55 1.72 18.42 -30.25
C HIS A 55 0.74 19.42 -29.61
N ILE A 56 0.93 19.74 -28.33
CA ILE A 56 0.07 20.68 -27.61
C ILE A 56 0.32 22.13 -28.05
N GLN A 57 1.57 22.50 -28.34
CA GLN A 57 1.90 23.81 -28.89
C GLN A 57 1.31 24.00 -30.29
N ASP A 58 1.39 22.97 -31.15
CA ASP A 58 0.84 23.01 -32.51
C ASP A 58 -0.69 23.19 -32.53
N VAL A 59 -1.40 22.80 -31.46
CA VAL A 59 -2.86 22.98 -31.33
C VAL A 59 -3.26 24.25 -30.55
N GLY A 60 -2.30 25.14 -30.25
CA GLY A 60 -2.55 26.50 -29.81
C GLY A 60 -2.30 26.82 -28.34
N ASN A 61 -1.72 25.90 -27.55
CA ASN A 61 -1.29 26.21 -26.19
C ASN A 61 0.23 26.42 -26.14
N GLU A 62 0.65 27.68 -26.32
CA GLU A 62 2.06 28.05 -26.43
C GLU A 62 2.74 28.28 -25.07
N ASN A 63 1.96 28.50 -24.00
CA ASN A 63 2.45 28.93 -22.68
C ASN A 63 2.39 27.80 -21.63
N ILE A 64 2.87 26.61 -21.97
CA ILE A 64 2.99 25.50 -21.02
C ILE A 64 4.16 25.79 -20.08
N GLN A 65 3.85 26.03 -18.80
CA GLN A 65 4.84 26.31 -17.76
C GLN A 65 4.44 25.67 -16.44
N GLY A 66 5.40 25.13 -15.70
CA GLY A 66 5.15 24.59 -14.36
C GLY A 66 5.71 23.18 -14.16
N ARG A 67 5.15 22.45 -13.20
CA ARG A 67 5.58 21.11 -12.81
C ARG A 67 4.39 20.18 -12.68
N LEU A 68 4.61 18.95 -13.10
CA LEU A 68 3.59 17.91 -13.13
C LEU A 68 4.24 16.59 -12.74
N ARG A 69 3.56 15.80 -11.91
CA ARG A 69 4.04 14.49 -11.49
C ARG A 69 3.32 13.41 -12.27
N LEU A 70 4.09 12.63 -13.02
CA LEU A 70 3.63 11.44 -13.73
C LEU A 70 3.94 10.21 -12.87
N GLN A 71 2.90 9.55 -12.38
CA GLN A 71 3.02 8.30 -11.63
C GLN A 71 2.85 7.11 -12.57
N LEU A 72 3.76 6.14 -12.49
CA LEU A 72 3.69 4.87 -13.19
C LEU A 72 3.41 3.74 -12.22
N LEU A 73 2.58 2.78 -12.63
CA LEU A 73 2.45 1.48 -11.98
C LEU A 73 3.04 0.42 -12.90
N VAL A 74 4.03 -0.31 -12.39
CA VAL A 74 4.93 -1.14 -13.19
C VAL A 74 4.90 -2.57 -12.66
N ARG A 75 4.74 -3.54 -13.56
CA ARG A 75 4.81 -4.97 -13.24
C ARG A 75 6.22 -5.39 -12.85
N ALA A 76 6.36 -6.55 -12.21
CA ALA A 76 7.65 -7.22 -12.03
C ALA A 76 8.40 -7.44 -13.36
N SER A 77 7.68 -7.64 -14.48
CA SER A 77 8.26 -7.76 -15.83
C SER A 77 8.83 -6.44 -16.39
N GLY A 78 8.60 -5.32 -15.71
CA GLY A 78 8.96 -3.98 -16.14
C GLY A 78 7.93 -3.30 -17.05
N ASP A 79 6.85 -3.98 -17.44
CA ASP A 79 5.80 -3.37 -18.27
C ASP A 79 4.95 -2.41 -17.42
N VAL A 80 4.74 -1.19 -17.92
CA VAL A 80 3.82 -0.23 -17.31
C VAL A 80 2.39 -0.68 -17.58
N PHE A 81 1.59 -0.90 -16.53
CA PHE A 81 0.20 -1.33 -16.65
C PHE A 81 -0.80 -0.20 -16.39
N ALA A 82 -0.39 0.84 -15.67
CA ALA A 82 -1.18 2.05 -15.52
C ALA A 82 -0.28 3.27 -15.35
N ALA A 83 -0.80 4.44 -15.70
CA ALA A 83 -0.15 5.71 -15.46
C ALA A 83 -1.20 6.78 -15.17
N TYR A 84 -0.88 7.71 -14.28
CA TYR A 84 -1.72 8.87 -14.00
C TYR A 84 -0.85 10.08 -13.70
N VAL A 85 -1.48 11.24 -13.72
CA VAL A 85 -0.85 12.50 -13.39
C VAL A 85 -1.53 13.09 -12.17
N HIS A 86 -0.77 13.75 -11.30
CA HIS A 86 -1.36 14.75 -10.43
C HIS A 86 -0.52 16.03 -10.42
N GLY A 87 -1.18 17.17 -10.24
CA GLY A 87 -0.55 18.47 -10.31
C GLY A 87 0.49 18.64 -9.22
N GLU A 88 1.62 19.27 -9.58
CA GLU A 88 2.45 19.94 -8.57
C GLU A 88 2.21 21.44 -8.62
N LYS A 89 2.32 22.05 -9.81
CA LYS A 89 2.11 23.50 -9.98
C LYS A 89 1.99 23.93 -11.44
N GLY A 90 0.91 24.62 -11.81
CA GLY A 90 0.88 25.51 -12.99
C GLY A 90 0.65 24.87 -14.37
N VAL A 91 0.61 23.54 -14.47
CA VAL A 91 0.27 22.83 -15.71
C VAL A 91 -1.13 22.24 -15.58
N GLU A 92 -2.08 22.77 -16.33
CA GLU A 92 -3.48 22.32 -16.36
C GLU A 92 -3.95 22.12 -17.81
N ASP A 93 -3.33 21.18 -18.51
CA ASP A 93 -3.71 20.84 -19.90
C ASP A 93 -4.04 19.35 -20.00
N ARG A 94 -5.35 19.04 -20.09
CA ARG A 94 -5.85 17.67 -20.17
C ARG A 94 -5.34 16.90 -21.40
N ARG A 95 -5.02 17.59 -22.50
CA ARG A 95 -4.50 16.95 -23.71
C ARG A 95 -3.04 16.56 -23.49
N LEU A 96 -2.27 17.43 -22.85
CA LEU A 96 -0.89 17.14 -22.45
C LEU A 96 -0.85 15.95 -21.49
N GLU A 97 -1.63 16.01 -20.40
CA GLU A 97 -1.72 14.95 -19.40
C GLU A 97 -2.04 13.59 -20.04
N ARG A 98 -3.04 13.54 -20.91
CA ARG A 98 -3.40 12.32 -21.64
C ARG A 98 -2.30 11.82 -22.57
N CYS A 99 -1.62 12.73 -23.28
CA CYS A 99 -0.49 12.34 -24.13
C CYS A 99 0.62 11.69 -23.29
N LEU A 100 0.91 12.24 -22.11
CA LEU A 100 1.92 11.72 -21.19
C LEU A 100 1.55 10.33 -20.68
N THR A 101 0.33 10.13 -20.18
CA THR A 101 -0.10 8.83 -19.63
C THR A 101 -0.20 7.76 -20.70
N THR A 102 -0.76 8.05 -21.88
CA THR A 102 -0.79 7.11 -23.01
C THR A 102 0.61 6.78 -23.53
N THR A 103 1.55 7.73 -23.49
CA THR A 103 2.94 7.47 -23.88
C THR A 103 3.66 6.60 -22.85
N ALA A 104 3.40 6.83 -21.57
CA ALA A 104 3.97 6.05 -20.48
C ALA A 104 3.64 4.55 -20.55
N LEU A 105 2.42 4.19 -20.97
CA LEU A 105 2.02 2.78 -21.18
C LEU A 105 2.83 2.04 -22.27
N LYS A 106 3.64 2.76 -23.05
CA LYS A 106 4.52 2.18 -24.07
C LYS A 106 5.90 1.85 -23.52
N TRP A 107 6.23 2.28 -22.30
CA TRP A 107 7.52 2.05 -21.68
C TRP A 107 7.63 0.65 -21.09
N LYS A 108 8.87 0.17 -21.03
CA LYS A 108 9.25 -1.10 -20.40
C LYS A 108 10.55 -0.88 -19.64
N LEU A 109 10.44 -0.83 -18.31
CA LEU A 109 11.53 -0.64 -17.37
C LEU A 109 12.30 -1.95 -17.12
N PRO A 110 13.46 -1.91 -16.45
CA PRO A 110 14.14 -3.12 -16.02
C PRO A 110 13.23 -3.95 -15.10
N PRO A 111 13.16 -5.28 -15.28
CA PRO A 111 12.36 -6.14 -14.44
C PRO A 111 12.95 -6.20 -13.02
N VAL A 112 12.07 -6.40 -12.04
CA VAL A 112 12.38 -6.49 -10.61
C VAL A 112 11.53 -7.60 -9.98
N ALA A 113 11.72 -7.88 -8.69
CA ALA A 113 11.05 -9.00 -8.01
C ALA A 113 9.52 -8.81 -7.83
N LEU A 114 9.06 -7.56 -7.74
CA LEU A 114 7.67 -7.22 -7.44
C LEU A 114 7.16 -6.07 -8.31
N ASP A 115 5.84 -5.90 -8.37
CA ASP A 115 5.27 -4.68 -8.90
C ASP A 115 5.59 -3.48 -8.00
N TYR A 116 5.72 -2.30 -8.61
CA TYR A 116 6.09 -1.07 -7.90
C TYR A 116 5.51 0.16 -8.58
N SER A 117 5.57 1.29 -7.86
CA SER A 117 5.15 2.58 -8.36
C SER A 117 6.37 3.49 -8.57
N ARG A 118 6.41 4.25 -9.67
CA ARG A 118 7.54 5.13 -10.01
C ARG A 118 7.04 6.53 -10.40
N PRO A 119 7.31 7.55 -9.59
CA PRO A 119 7.02 8.94 -9.95
C PRO A 119 8.12 9.56 -10.81
N TYR A 120 7.71 10.41 -11.75
CA TYR A 120 8.56 11.32 -12.52
C TYR A 120 8.04 12.75 -12.38
N VAL A 121 8.88 13.69 -11.96
CA VAL A 121 8.47 15.10 -11.94
C VAL A 121 8.94 15.81 -13.19
N LEU A 122 8.01 16.15 -14.06
CA LEU A 122 8.28 16.84 -15.32
C LEU A 122 8.23 18.35 -15.08
N SER A 123 9.29 19.06 -15.49
CA SER A 123 9.36 20.51 -15.37
C SER A 123 9.24 21.15 -16.76
N PHE A 124 8.17 21.91 -16.96
CA PHE A 124 7.88 22.61 -18.21
C PHE A 124 8.33 24.06 -18.08
N VAL A 125 9.20 24.47 -19.00
CA VAL A 125 9.76 25.82 -19.03
C VAL A 125 9.29 26.48 -20.32
N PRO A 126 8.76 27.72 -20.25
CA PRO A 126 8.36 28.43 -21.45
C PRO A 126 9.61 28.67 -22.32
N GLY A 127 9.43 28.59 -23.64
CA GLY A 127 10.53 28.90 -24.54
C GLY A 127 10.92 30.36 -24.43
N GLY A 128 12.23 30.63 -24.33
CA GLY A 128 12.74 32.00 -24.32
C GLY A 128 12.36 32.74 -25.59
N THR A 129 12.25 34.06 -25.52
CA THR A 129 12.08 34.90 -26.72
C THR A 129 13.34 34.80 -27.58
N HIS A 130 13.20 34.34 -28.82
CA HIS A 130 14.26 34.39 -29.80
C HIS A 130 13.96 35.51 -30.78
N TYR A 131 15.00 36.27 -31.13
CA TYR A 131 14.93 37.22 -32.20
C TYR A 131 15.19 36.47 -33.49
N ASP A 132 14.21 36.46 -34.38
CA ASP A 132 14.40 35.91 -35.71
C ASP A 132 15.25 36.89 -36.53
N PHE A 133 16.51 36.52 -36.79
CA PHE A 133 17.43 37.27 -37.63
C PHE A 133 17.42 36.81 -39.10
N SER A 134 16.54 35.85 -39.44
CA SER A 134 16.48 35.28 -40.80
C SER A 134 15.71 36.14 -41.80
N ASP A 135 14.95 37.14 -41.33
CA ASP A 135 14.28 38.12 -42.18
C ASP A 135 15.16 39.38 -42.31
N PRO A 136 15.69 39.72 -43.51
CA PRO A 136 16.61 40.84 -43.70
C PRO A 136 15.83 42.16 -43.74
N VAL A 137 15.12 42.51 -42.67
CA VAL A 137 14.49 43.83 -42.51
C VAL A 137 15.51 44.79 -41.87
N TYR A 138 16.58 45.08 -42.61
CA TYR A 138 17.69 45.92 -42.15
C TYR A 138 17.31 47.41 -42.01
N TRP A 139 16.04 47.81 -42.20
CA TRP A 139 15.65 49.22 -42.34
C TRP A 139 14.38 49.69 -41.62
N SER A 140 13.62 48.86 -40.88
CA SER A 140 12.41 49.34 -40.16
C SER A 140 12.45 49.26 -38.63
N GLY A 141 13.55 48.78 -38.02
CA GLY A 141 13.71 48.76 -36.56
C GLY A 141 12.70 47.87 -35.79
N GLY A 142 11.87 47.10 -36.49
CA GLY A 142 10.95 46.13 -35.90
C GLY A 142 11.55 44.74 -35.92
N HIS A 143 12.14 44.31 -34.82
CA HIS A 143 12.40 42.88 -34.60
C HIS A 143 11.13 42.24 -34.06
N TYR A 144 10.60 41.22 -34.74
CA TYR A 144 9.55 40.39 -34.17
C TYR A 144 10.21 39.49 -33.12
N ALA A 145 9.87 39.70 -31.85
CA ALA A 145 10.20 38.74 -30.81
C ALA A 145 9.32 37.50 -31.05
N VAL A 146 9.92 36.40 -31.46
CA VAL A 146 9.21 35.12 -31.60
C VAL A 146 9.35 34.38 -30.27
N GLN A 147 8.25 33.93 -29.68
CA GLN A 147 8.33 33.07 -28.49
C GLN A 147 8.94 31.73 -28.89
N GLY A 148 9.96 31.29 -28.15
CA GLY A 148 10.55 29.98 -28.30
C GLY A 148 9.56 28.88 -27.93
N ARG A 149 9.86 27.65 -28.36
CA ARG A 149 9.08 26.48 -27.98
C ARG A 149 9.32 26.12 -26.51
N ALA A 150 8.26 25.68 -25.84
CA ALA A 150 8.35 25.21 -24.47
C ALA A 150 9.20 23.94 -24.46
N SER A 151 10.03 23.80 -23.44
CA SER A 151 10.84 22.62 -23.21
C SER A 151 10.38 21.91 -21.95
N VAL A 152 10.53 20.60 -21.93
CA VAL A 152 10.27 19.76 -20.77
C VAL A 152 11.59 19.19 -20.29
N PHE A 153 11.84 19.27 -18.99
CA PHE A 153 13.01 18.68 -18.37
C PHE A 153 12.56 17.49 -17.53
N MET A 154 13.14 16.33 -17.82
CA MET A 154 13.07 15.17 -16.94
C MET A 154 14.25 15.22 -15.96
N PRO A 155 14.02 15.21 -14.65
CA PRO A 155 15.07 15.08 -13.65
C PRO A 155 15.73 13.70 -13.75
N ASP A 156 16.84 13.52 -13.03
CA ASP A 156 17.56 12.25 -12.99
C ASP A 156 16.60 11.08 -12.71
N ILE A 157 16.61 10.09 -13.62
CA ILE A 157 15.72 8.94 -13.55
C ILE A 157 15.97 8.14 -12.28
N ASP A 158 17.18 8.19 -11.75
CA ASP A 158 17.62 7.42 -10.58
C ASP A 158 17.39 8.14 -9.24
N ASP A 159 16.95 9.41 -9.26
CA ASP A 159 16.65 10.19 -8.05
C ASP A 159 15.12 10.36 -7.87
N PRO A 160 14.47 9.55 -7.01
CA PRO A 160 13.03 9.62 -6.83
C PRO A 160 12.63 10.94 -6.15
N PRO A 161 11.59 11.64 -6.65
CA PRO A 161 11.15 12.90 -6.08
C PRO A 161 10.60 12.72 -4.65
N PRO A 162 10.63 13.75 -3.79
CA PRO A 162 10.05 13.67 -2.46
C PRO A 162 8.55 13.32 -2.52
N PRO A 163 7.98 12.70 -1.46
CA PRO A 163 6.54 12.47 -1.37
C PRO A 163 5.76 13.78 -1.60
N ALA A 164 4.65 13.70 -2.32
CA ALA A 164 3.73 14.82 -2.52
C ALA A 164 2.31 14.36 -2.22
N GLU A 165 1.47 15.30 -1.81
CA GLU A 165 0.05 15.04 -1.60
C GLU A 165 -0.63 14.73 -2.93
N LEU A 166 -1.51 13.72 -2.93
CA LEU A 166 -2.24 13.28 -4.11
C LEU A 166 -3.40 14.23 -4.39
N GLU A 167 -3.41 14.87 -5.56
CA GLU A 167 -4.58 15.59 -6.06
C GLU A 167 -5.58 14.60 -6.67
N VAL A 168 -6.42 14.03 -5.81
CA VAL A 168 -7.31 12.90 -6.10
C VAL A 168 -8.10 13.10 -7.41
N GLN A 169 -8.69 14.29 -7.62
CA GLN A 169 -9.52 14.55 -8.81
C GLN A 169 -8.72 14.56 -10.11
N VAL A 170 -7.47 15.06 -10.09
CA VAL A 170 -6.60 15.09 -11.27
C VAL A 170 -6.09 13.68 -11.57
N ALA A 171 -5.69 12.95 -10.54
CA ALA A 171 -5.26 11.56 -10.66
C ALA A 171 -6.35 10.67 -11.28
N GLN A 172 -7.59 10.77 -10.77
CA GLN A 172 -8.73 10.03 -11.30
C GLN A 172 -9.05 10.40 -12.75
N ALA A 173 -9.00 11.69 -13.10
CA ALA A 173 -9.32 12.17 -14.43
C ALA A 173 -8.26 11.81 -15.50
N THR A 174 -7.03 11.49 -15.07
CA THR A 174 -5.90 11.21 -15.97
C THR A 174 -5.45 9.76 -15.96
N LEU A 175 -6.04 8.94 -15.08
CA LEU A 175 -5.72 7.52 -14.97
C LEU A 175 -5.95 6.83 -16.31
N GLU A 176 -4.86 6.34 -16.88
CA GLU A 176 -4.86 5.50 -18.06
C GLU A 176 -4.39 4.10 -17.65
N VAL A 177 -5.20 3.09 -17.94
CA VAL A 177 -4.89 1.69 -17.67
C VAL A 177 -4.69 0.96 -19.00
N SER A 178 -3.65 0.13 -19.07
CA SER A 178 -3.36 -0.69 -20.25
C SER A 178 -4.51 -1.62 -20.59
N GLU A 179 -4.83 -1.76 -21.88
CA GLU A 179 -5.82 -2.74 -22.38
C GLU A 179 -5.44 -4.19 -22.05
N LEU A 180 -4.16 -4.44 -21.74
CA LEU A 180 -3.64 -5.74 -21.34
C LEU A 180 -3.57 -5.90 -19.82
N ALA A 181 -4.09 -4.95 -19.05
CA ALA A 181 -4.13 -5.06 -17.60
C ALA A 181 -5.08 -6.18 -17.16
N THR A 182 -4.67 -6.94 -16.15
CA THR A 182 -5.57 -7.88 -15.47
C THR A 182 -6.60 -7.12 -14.62
N ASP A 183 -7.66 -7.81 -14.18
CA ASP A 183 -8.65 -7.20 -13.28
C ASP A 183 -8.01 -6.74 -11.96
N ALA A 184 -7.02 -7.49 -11.45
CA ALA A 184 -6.28 -7.12 -10.25
C ALA A 184 -5.45 -5.84 -10.49
N GLU A 185 -4.76 -5.76 -11.63
CA GLU A 185 -3.97 -4.57 -12.02
C GLU A 185 -4.86 -3.34 -12.21
N TYR A 186 -6.01 -3.50 -12.86
CA TYR A 186 -7.01 -2.43 -12.95
C TYR A 186 -7.50 -2.01 -11.56
N GLY A 187 -7.77 -2.97 -10.68
CA GLY A 187 -8.15 -2.72 -9.29
C GLY A 187 -7.11 -1.95 -8.49
N ILE A 188 -5.83 -2.32 -8.61
CA ILE A 188 -4.70 -1.58 -8.02
C ILE A 188 -4.60 -0.17 -8.60
N ALA A 189 -4.76 -0.01 -9.91
CA ALA A 189 -4.73 1.29 -10.55
C ALA A 189 -5.83 2.23 -10.01
N GLN A 190 -7.03 1.71 -9.77
CA GLN A 190 -8.12 2.46 -9.14
C GLN A 190 -7.86 2.77 -7.66
N LEU A 191 -7.23 1.85 -6.93
CA LEU A 191 -6.85 2.05 -5.53
C LEU A 191 -5.88 3.23 -5.37
N GLU A 192 -4.85 3.30 -6.23
CA GLU A 192 -3.83 4.36 -6.21
C GLU A 192 -4.41 5.77 -6.38
N VAL A 193 -5.49 5.91 -7.13
CA VAL A 193 -6.21 7.18 -7.32
C VAL A 193 -7.41 7.35 -6.38
N ARG A 194 -7.52 6.49 -5.35
CA ARG A 194 -8.58 6.50 -4.32
C ARG A 194 -10.00 6.33 -4.87
N HIS A 195 -10.16 5.66 -6.01
CA HIS A 195 -11.45 5.18 -6.51
C HIS A 195 -11.85 3.86 -5.85
N TYR A 196 -12.05 3.89 -4.53
CA TYR A 196 -12.22 2.68 -3.72
C TYR A 196 -13.37 1.77 -4.19
N GLY A 197 -14.51 2.33 -4.60
CA GLY A 197 -15.66 1.55 -5.07
C GLY A 197 -15.41 0.79 -6.38
N GLU A 198 -14.57 1.32 -7.26
CA GLU A 198 -14.16 0.64 -8.50
C GLU A 198 -13.05 -0.36 -8.23
N ALA A 199 -12.08 0.01 -7.39
CA ALA A 199 -11.01 -0.87 -6.93
C ALA A 199 -11.56 -2.15 -6.30
N ILE A 200 -12.41 -2.03 -5.27
CA ILE A 200 -13.00 -3.17 -4.56
C ILE A 200 -13.75 -4.11 -5.51
N ARG A 201 -14.49 -3.56 -6.48
CA ARG A 201 -15.25 -4.35 -7.46
C ARG A 201 -14.34 -5.16 -8.36
N ALA A 202 -13.29 -4.54 -8.91
CA ALA A 202 -12.35 -5.19 -9.80
C ALA A 202 -11.50 -6.24 -9.06
N LEU A 203 -11.05 -5.93 -7.85
CA LEU A 203 -10.26 -6.84 -7.02
C LEU A 203 -11.06 -8.07 -6.57
N ARG A 204 -12.35 -7.90 -6.26
CA ARG A 204 -13.25 -9.04 -6.01
C ARG A 204 -13.44 -9.90 -7.26
N ALA A 205 -13.63 -9.28 -8.43
CA ALA A 205 -13.73 -10.02 -9.69
C ALA A 205 -12.43 -10.78 -10.03
N ALA A 206 -11.27 -10.22 -9.68
CA ALA A 206 -9.99 -10.93 -9.80
C ALA A 206 -9.93 -12.16 -8.88
N LEU A 207 -10.32 -12.01 -7.61
CA LEU A 207 -10.37 -13.12 -6.63
C LEU A 207 -11.42 -14.19 -6.94
N GLU A 208 -12.45 -13.86 -7.70
CA GLU A 208 -13.40 -14.85 -8.24
C GLU A 208 -12.74 -15.76 -9.28
N LYS A 209 -11.79 -15.24 -10.06
CA LYS A 209 -11.05 -15.98 -11.10
C LYS A 209 -9.87 -16.75 -10.51
N ASP A 210 -9.13 -16.11 -9.61
CA ASP A 210 -8.00 -16.69 -8.90
C ASP A 210 -8.03 -16.26 -7.44
N ARG A 211 -8.42 -17.18 -6.56
CA ARG A 211 -8.65 -16.91 -5.14
C ARG A 211 -7.38 -16.56 -4.37
N ASP A 212 -6.24 -16.93 -4.91
CA ASP A 212 -4.93 -16.82 -4.29
C ASP A 212 -4.06 -15.82 -5.06
N ASP A 213 -4.66 -14.97 -5.92
CA ASP A 213 -3.93 -13.89 -6.61
C ASP A 213 -3.40 -12.89 -5.57
N PRO A 214 -2.07 -12.82 -5.36
CA PRO A 214 -1.49 -12.02 -4.31
C PRO A 214 -1.68 -10.51 -4.53
N LEU A 215 -1.75 -10.09 -5.80
CA LEU A 215 -1.99 -8.70 -6.16
C LEU A 215 -3.42 -8.29 -5.78
N ALA A 216 -4.37 -9.18 -6.03
CA ALA A 216 -5.78 -8.96 -5.71
C ALA A 216 -6.04 -8.99 -4.20
N LEU A 217 -5.41 -9.92 -3.46
CA LEU A 217 -5.49 -9.98 -1.99
C LEU A 217 -4.96 -8.70 -1.35
N ARG A 218 -3.75 -8.29 -1.76
CA ARG A 218 -3.12 -7.05 -1.28
C ARG A 218 -4.01 -5.86 -1.55
N GLY A 219 -4.42 -5.69 -2.81
CA GLY A 219 -5.25 -4.56 -3.23
C GLY A 219 -6.57 -4.51 -2.48
N LEU A 220 -7.25 -5.65 -2.31
CA LEU A 220 -8.56 -5.68 -1.67
C LEU A 220 -8.46 -5.38 -0.18
N ALA A 221 -7.46 -5.94 0.50
CA ALA A 221 -7.21 -5.64 1.91
C ALA A 221 -6.99 -4.14 2.15
N VAL A 222 -6.10 -3.52 1.35
CA VAL A 222 -5.81 -2.09 1.47
C VAL A 222 -7.04 -1.25 1.10
N ALA A 223 -7.74 -1.56 0.01
CA ALA A 223 -8.93 -0.82 -0.41
C ALA A 223 -10.05 -0.86 0.64
N LEU A 224 -10.29 -2.01 1.26
CA LEU A 224 -11.31 -2.15 2.31
C LEU A 224 -10.94 -1.41 3.59
N ALA A 225 -9.66 -1.43 3.98
CA ALA A 225 -9.18 -0.68 5.14
C ALA A 225 -9.25 0.82 4.90
N GLU A 226 -8.63 1.33 3.84
CA GLU A 226 -8.56 2.78 3.58
C GLU A 226 -9.93 3.41 3.28
N SER A 227 -10.86 2.66 2.68
CA SER A 227 -12.24 3.14 2.49
C SER A 227 -13.10 3.09 3.75
N GLY A 228 -12.67 2.37 4.79
CA GLY A 228 -13.47 2.13 6.00
C GLY A 228 -14.68 1.23 5.79
N THR A 229 -14.75 0.47 4.69
CA THR A 229 -15.93 -0.33 4.33
C THR A 229 -16.07 -1.59 5.18
N ASP A 230 -15.01 -2.41 5.25
CA ASP A 230 -14.99 -3.64 6.07
C ASP A 230 -13.57 -3.92 6.54
N LEU A 231 -13.23 -3.36 7.70
CA LEU A 231 -11.91 -3.54 8.31
C LEU A 231 -11.62 -4.99 8.73
N ARG A 232 -12.67 -5.79 8.97
CA ARG A 232 -12.52 -7.17 9.41
C ARG A 232 -12.14 -8.07 8.24
N GLU A 233 -12.84 -7.92 7.12
CA GLU A 233 -12.47 -8.59 5.87
C GLU A 233 -11.07 -8.14 5.43
N ALA A 234 -10.76 -6.85 5.52
CA ALA A 234 -9.44 -6.31 5.20
C ALA A 234 -8.32 -7.02 5.98
N ARG A 235 -8.48 -7.17 7.30
CA ARG A 235 -7.51 -7.85 8.16
C ARG A 235 -7.36 -9.32 7.80
N HIS A 236 -8.48 -10.02 7.60
CA HIS A 236 -8.44 -11.44 7.23
C HIS A 236 -7.68 -11.69 5.91
N LEU A 237 -7.90 -10.85 4.90
CA LEU A 237 -7.21 -10.96 3.60
C LEU A 237 -5.71 -10.65 3.72
N ALA A 238 -5.34 -9.63 4.48
CA ALA A 238 -3.94 -9.27 4.70
C ALA A 238 -3.18 -10.33 5.51
N GLU A 239 -3.80 -10.87 6.58
CA GLU A 239 -3.21 -11.97 7.36
C GLU A 239 -2.99 -13.21 6.48
N ARG A 240 -3.96 -13.57 5.63
CA ARG A 240 -3.82 -14.68 4.68
C ARG A 240 -2.67 -14.47 3.70
N LEU A 241 -2.52 -13.25 3.19
CA LEU A 241 -1.42 -12.89 2.29
C LEU A 241 -0.04 -13.03 2.96
N VAL A 242 0.09 -12.64 4.23
CA VAL A 242 1.32 -12.83 5.02
C VAL A 242 1.59 -14.30 5.30
N GLU A 243 0.56 -15.12 5.58
CA GLU A 243 0.71 -16.57 5.76
C GLU A 243 1.22 -17.26 4.49
N GLU A 244 0.76 -16.83 3.31
CA GLU A 244 1.18 -17.37 2.02
C GLU A 244 2.56 -16.87 1.59
N GLN A 245 2.90 -15.62 1.91
CA GLN A 245 4.14 -14.95 1.51
C GLN A 245 4.79 -14.22 2.69
N PRO A 246 5.38 -14.95 3.65
CA PRO A 246 5.96 -14.39 4.88
C PRO A 246 7.31 -13.67 4.65
N ASP A 247 7.92 -13.84 3.49
CA ASP A 247 9.21 -13.22 3.13
C ASP A 247 9.01 -11.97 2.24
N SER A 248 7.75 -11.58 1.95
CA SER A 248 7.44 -10.53 0.99
C SER A 248 7.07 -9.20 1.66
N GLU A 249 7.72 -8.13 1.22
CA GLU A 249 7.43 -6.77 1.65
C GLU A 249 5.99 -6.40 1.35
N ALA A 250 5.47 -6.78 0.18
CA ALA A 250 4.13 -6.38 -0.26
C ALA A 250 3.02 -6.98 0.63
N SER A 251 3.26 -8.17 1.21
CA SER A 251 2.37 -8.82 2.15
C SER A 251 2.32 -8.07 3.48
N HIS A 252 3.51 -7.78 4.03
CA HIS A 252 3.63 -7.04 5.28
C HIS A 252 3.18 -5.58 5.15
N GLU A 253 3.39 -4.93 4.01
CA GLU A 253 2.86 -3.59 3.71
C GLU A 253 1.32 -3.57 3.77
N ALA A 254 0.67 -4.62 3.24
CA ALA A 254 -0.79 -4.72 3.25
C ALA A 254 -1.32 -4.78 4.69
N LEU A 255 -0.78 -5.69 5.51
CA LEU A 255 -1.21 -5.86 6.90
C LEU A 255 -0.84 -4.65 7.75
N LEU A 256 0.31 -4.04 7.49
CA LEU A 256 0.73 -2.78 8.09
C LEU A 256 -0.33 -1.68 7.90
N ARG A 257 -0.77 -1.44 6.66
CA ARG A 257 -1.80 -0.42 6.35
C ARG A 257 -3.11 -0.71 7.08
N VAL A 258 -3.53 -1.98 7.09
CA VAL A 258 -4.73 -2.40 7.83
C VAL A 258 -4.59 -2.12 9.32
N CYS A 259 -3.44 -2.45 9.92
CA CYS A 259 -3.18 -2.23 11.34
C CYS A 259 -3.10 -0.75 11.71
N ILE A 260 -2.56 0.10 10.84
CA ILE A 260 -2.58 1.56 11.02
C ILE A 260 -4.02 2.08 11.05
N VAL A 261 -4.87 1.66 10.10
CA VAL A 261 -6.29 2.07 10.06
C VAL A 261 -7.04 1.53 11.28
N ALA A 262 -6.74 0.31 11.72
CA ALA A 262 -7.34 -0.29 12.90
C ALA A 262 -6.89 0.35 14.22
N GLY A 263 -5.84 1.18 14.21
CA GLY A 263 -5.21 1.71 15.42
C GLY A 263 -4.47 0.65 16.25
N ASP A 264 -4.13 -0.49 15.66
CA ASP A 264 -3.36 -1.56 16.29
C ASP A 264 -1.86 -1.24 16.18
N ASP A 265 -1.38 -0.40 17.09
CA ASP A 265 -0.01 0.13 17.04
C ASP A 265 1.06 -0.97 17.17
N HIS A 266 0.77 -2.04 17.92
CA HIS A 266 1.68 -3.19 18.06
C HIS A 266 1.81 -3.97 16.76
N CYS A 267 0.67 -4.31 16.13
CA CYS A 267 0.68 -4.93 14.81
C CYS A 267 1.41 -4.04 13.80
N ALA A 268 1.07 -2.74 13.75
CA ALA A 268 1.70 -1.82 12.81
C ALA A 268 3.22 -1.80 12.96
N PHE A 269 3.76 -1.79 14.19
CA PHE A 269 5.20 -1.81 14.36
C PHE A 269 5.84 -3.14 13.95
N ALA A 270 5.22 -4.27 14.29
CA ALA A 270 5.72 -5.60 13.93
C ALA A 270 5.78 -5.80 12.41
N GLU A 271 4.70 -5.46 11.71
CA GLU A 271 4.60 -5.60 10.25
C GLU A 271 5.53 -4.62 9.53
N TRP A 272 5.73 -3.42 10.06
CA TRP A 272 6.72 -2.49 9.50
C TRP A 272 8.15 -3.02 9.60
N GLN A 273 8.52 -3.67 10.71
CA GLN A 273 9.83 -4.30 10.85
C GLN A 273 9.99 -5.45 9.85
N ALA A 274 8.99 -6.33 9.76
CA ALA A 274 8.99 -7.44 8.81
C ALA A 274 9.10 -6.97 7.35
N ALA A 275 8.34 -5.94 6.97
CA ALA A 275 8.41 -5.33 5.65
C ALA A 275 9.80 -4.76 5.31
N ARG A 276 10.50 -4.18 6.29
CA ARG A 276 11.85 -3.64 6.11
C ARG A 276 12.94 -4.70 6.02
N GLU A 277 12.71 -5.86 6.60
CA GLU A 277 13.63 -7.00 6.60
C GLU A 277 13.38 -7.96 5.43
N ALA A 278 12.25 -7.82 4.74
CA ALA A 278 11.89 -8.60 3.57
C ALA A 278 12.92 -8.46 2.43
N LYS A 279 13.15 -9.57 1.71
CA LYS A 279 14.21 -9.66 0.68
C LYS A 279 13.89 -8.85 -0.58
N ASP A 280 12.62 -8.66 -0.85
CA ASP A 280 12.06 -7.96 -1.99
C ASP A 280 11.65 -6.51 -1.67
N MET A 281 12.14 -5.95 -0.55
CA MET A 281 11.79 -4.59 -0.10
C MET A 281 12.21 -3.47 -1.06
N ALA A 282 13.35 -3.63 -1.76
CA ALA A 282 13.96 -2.53 -2.50
C ALA A 282 13.03 -1.83 -3.52
N PRO A 283 12.30 -2.53 -4.41
CA PRO A 283 11.42 -1.91 -5.41
C PRO A 283 10.24 -1.15 -4.79
N ARG A 284 9.82 -1.49 -3.57
CA ARG A 284 8.62 -0.92 -2.91
C ARG A 284 8.92 -0.06 -1.69
N SER A 285 10.20 0.07 -1.31
CA SER A 285 10.71 0.88 -0.19
C SER A 285 10.10 2.29 -0.06
N ARG A 286 9.71 2.92 -1.18
CA ARG A 286 9.00 4.20 -1.19
C ARG A 286 7.64 4.14 -0.49
N HIS A 287 6.83 3.12 -0.72
CA HIS A 287 5.52 2.99 -0.08
C HIS A 287 5.68 2.89 1.44
N LEU A 288 6.68 2.17 1.94
CA LEU A 288 7.01 2.15 3.36
C LEU A 288 7.46 3.52 3.88
N ALA A 289 8.25 4.26 3.11
CA ALA A 289 8.68 5.61 3.48
C ALA A 289 7.48 6.59 3.58
N GLU A 290 6.46 6.43 2.75
CA GLU A 290 5.22 7.22 2.83
C GLU A 290 4.40 6.91 4.09
N LEU A 291 4.50 5.70 4.63
CA LEU A 291 3.86 5.30 5.88
C LEU A 291 4.62 5.76 7.14
N GLN A 292 5.91 6.12 7.03
CA GLN A 292 6.77 6.50 8.15
C GLN A 292 6.13 7.52 9.12
N PRO A 293 5.49 8.62 8.68
CA PRO A 293 4.87 9.58 9.60
C PRO A 293 3.70 9.00 10.40
N LEU A 294 2.98 8.01 9.85
CA LEU A 294 1.90 7.31 10.54
C LEU A 294 2.47 6.36 11.61
N LEU A 295 3.58 5.68 11.30
CA LEU A 295 4.30 4.84 12.23
C LEU A 295 4.90 5.63 13.39
N GLU A 296 5.42 6.85 13.14
CA GLU A 296 5.93 7.71 14.21
C GLU A 296 4.84 8.10 15.21
N LYS A 297 3.61 8.36 14.71
CA LYS A 297 2.45 8.60 15.56
C LYS A 297 2.07 7.34 16.37
N ALA A 298 2.06 6.17 15.74
CA ALA A 298 1.83 4.89 16.42
C ALA A 298 2.88 4.61 17.50
N ALA A 299 4.17 4.79 17.18
CA ALA A 299 5.27 4.63 18.13
C ALA A 299 5.19 5.64 19.28
N ALA A 300 4.76 6.88 19.03
CA ALA A 300 4.53 7.86 20.09
C ALA A 300 3.41 7.41 21.04
N ARG A 301 2.31 6.85 20.52
CA ARG A 301 1.24 6.25 21.32
C ARG A 301 1.73 5.07 22.14
N LEU A 302 2.49 4.15 21.55
CA LEU A 302 3.10 3.02 22.28
C LEU A 302 4.03 3.49 23.40
N ARG A 303 4.86 4.51 23.17
CA ARG A 303 5.73 5.07 24.23
C ARG A 303 4.93 5.75 25.33
N ALA A 304 3.88 6.50 24.98
CA ALA A 304 2.99 7.10 25.96
C ALA A 304 2.26 6.03 26.77
N TRP A 305 1.84 4.95 26.13
CA TRP A 305 1.25 3.79 26.76
C TRP A 305 2.23 3.09 27.70
N ALA A 306 3.48 2.83 27.29
CA ALA A 306 4.52 2.24 28.14
C ALA A 306 4.78 3.08 29.41
N ARG A 307 4.85 4.42 29.28
CA ARG A 307 4.98 5.31 30.44
C ARG A 307 3.76 5.28 31.36
N SER A 308 2.57 5.05 30.80
CA SER A 308 1.36 4.84 31.61
C SER A 308 1.38 3.50 32.35
N GLU A 309 2.09 2.49 31.82
CA GLU A 309 2.28 1.21 32.53
C GLU A 309 3.00 1.40 33.86
N ASP A 310 4.08 2.19 33.84
CA ASP A 310 4.85 2.55 35.04
C ASP A 310 4.02 3.39 36.02
N ALA A 311 3.15 4.27 35.52
CA ALA A 311 2.30 5.11 36.36
C ALA A 311 1.23 4.29 37.11
N CYS A 312 0.73 3.20 36.53
CA CYS A 312 -0.26 2.34 37.19
C CYS A 312 0.29 1.62 38.41
N ALA A 313 1.61 1.45 38.53
CA ALA A 313 2.22 0.85 39.71
C ALA A 313 2.25 1.79 40.93
N ALA A 314 2.12 3.10 40.72
CA ALA A 314 2.14 4.12 41.78
C ALA A 314 0.78 4.33 42.49
N GLY A 315 -0.25 3.56 42.15
CA GLY A 315 -1.60 3.71 42.74
C GLY A 315 -1.64 3.44 44.25
N ALA A 316 -2.26 4.35 45.01
CA ALA A 316 -2.32 4.31 46.48
C ALA A 316 -3.09 3.11 47.05
N SER A 317 -3.99 2.49 46.27
CA SER A 317 -4.75 1.31 46.67
C SER A 317 -4.77 0.24 45.57
N ASP A 318 -5.03 -1.01 45.95
CA ASP A 318 -5.27 -2.12 45.00
C ASP A 318 -6.38 -1.78 44.00
N ARG A 319 -7.41 -1.05 44.46
CA ARG A 319 -8.52 -0.57 43.62
C ARG A 319 -8.04 0.39 42.55
N ASP A 320 -7.18 1.35 42.90
CA ASP A 320 -6.66 2.35 41.97
C ASP A 320 -5.69 1.72 40.96
N ARG A 321 -4.85 0.80 41.43
CA ARG A 321 -3.95 0.02 40.56
C ARG A 321 -4.74 -0.82 39.56
N ALA A 322 -5.76 -1.56 40.01
CA ALA A 322 -6.63 -2.33 39.11
C ALA A 322 -7.42 -1.44 38.14
N LEU A 323 -8.01 -0.34 38.61
CA LEU A 323 -8.71 0.60 37.72
C LEU A 323 -7.77 1.20 36.68
N CYS A 324 -6.54 1.54 37.06
CA CYS A 324 -5.55 2.05 36.13
C CYS A 324 -5.19 1.01 35.06
N VAL A 325 -4.87 -0.22 35.46
CA VAL A 325 -4.54 -1.31 34.51
C VAL A 325 -5.73 -1.67 33.62
N VAL A 326 -6.93 -1.71 34.17
CA VAL A 326 -8.15 -2.00 33.41
C VAL A 326 -8.44 -0.90 32.39
N ARG A 327 -8.37 0.38 32.80
CA ARG A 327 -8.46 1.53 31.89
C ARG A 327 -7.41 1.40 30.78
N ARG A 328 -6.16 1.17 31.16
CA ARG A 328 -5.05 1.03 30.21
C ARG A 328 -5.29 -0.03 29.13
N CYS A 329 -5.87 -1.17 29.50
CA CYS A 329 -6.09 -2.27 28.57
C CYS A 329 -7.38 -2.16 27.76
N LEU A 330 -8.40 -1.47 28.28
CA LEU A 330 -9.77 -1.56 27.76
C LEU A 330 -10.42 -0.21 27.43
N ASP A 331 -9.80 0.93 27.75
CA ASP A 331 -10.38 2.27 27.51
C ASP A 331 -10.54 2.57 26.02
N GLY A 332 -9.47 2.39 25.23
CA GLY A 332 -9.56 2.51 23.77
C GLY A 332 -10.60 1.57 23.17
N GLY A 333 -10.63 0.31 23.64
CA GLY A 333 -11.55 -0.68 23.10
C GLY A 333 -13.02 -0.50 23.46
N THR A 334 -13.30 0.07 24.63
CA THR A 334 -14.67 0.43 25.01
C THR A 334 -15.16 1.66 24.25
N SER A 335 -14.27 2.60 23.89
CA SER A 335 -14.61 3.71 22.98
C SER A 335 -14.91 3.20 21.57
N ALA A 336 -14.04 2.35 21.00
CA ALA A 336 -14.27 1.75 19.68
C ALA A 336 -15.58 0.94 19.61
N PHE A 337 -15.90 0.20 20.68
CA PHE A 337 -17.18 -0.52 20.76
C PHE A 337 -18.40 0.42 20.88
N ALA A 338 -18.25 1.59 21.52
CA ALA A 338 -19.31 2.59 21.55
C ALA A 338 -19.54 3.20 20.15
N ASP A 339 -18.48 3.43 19.38
CA ASP A 339 -18.57 3.88 17.98
C ASP A 339 -19.26 2.82 17.09
N GLU A 340 -18.92 1.54 17.27
CA GLU A 340 -19.57 0.42 16.57
C GLU A 340 -21.08 0.35 16.86
N LEU A 341 -21.46 0.41 18.13
CA LEU A 341 -22.87 0.46 18.55
C LEU A 341 -23.59 1.68 17.97
N SER A 342 -22.89 2.82 17.89
CA SER A 342 -23.45 4.04 17.34
C SER A 342 -23.73 3.91 15.83
N GLY A 343 -22.83 3.26 15.10
CA GLY A 343 -23.01 2.94 13.69
C GLY A 343 -24.17 1.98 13.44
N GLU A 344 -24.30 0.92 14.24
CA GLU A 344 -25.35 -0.09 14.10
C GLU A 344 -26.75 0.48 14.41
N LYS A 345 -26.88 1.23 15.51
CA LYS A 345 -28.18 1.70 16.02
C LYS A 345 -28.58 3.09 15.54
N ARG A 346 -27.70 3.81 14.83
CA ARG A 346 -27.89 5.22 14.44
C ARG A 346 -28.24 6.12 15.65
N SER A 347 -27.67 5.83 16.82
CA SER A 347 -27.77 6.66 18.02
C SER A 347 -26.37 6.90 18.61
N SER A 348 -26.16 7.99 19.36
CA SER A 348 -24.84 8.36 19.87
C SER A 348 -24.56 7.66 21.21
N PHE A 349 -23.90 6.51 21.19
CA PHE A 349 -23.45 5.84 22.40
C PHE A 349 -22.15 6.46 22.88
N GLU A 350 -22.12 6.89 24.14
CA GLU A 350 -20.91 7.43 24.77
C GLU A 350 -20.49 6.58 25.97
N PRO A 351 -19.18 6.26 26.09
CA PRO A 351 -18.66 5.60 27.28
C PRO A 351 -18.62 6.57 28.47
N ARG A 352 -19.09 6.11 29.63
CA ARG A 352 -19.08 6.83 30.90
C ARG A 352 -17.88 6.47 31.77
N ASP A 353 -17.79 7.12 32.92
CA ASP A 353 -16.76 6.89 33.91
C ASP A 353 -16.70 5.43 34.39
N TRP A 354 -15.47 4.92 34.47
CA TRP A 354 -15.19 3.60 35.03
C TRP A 354 -15.56 3.51 36.50
N ARG A 355 -16.17 2.39 36.87
CA ARG A 355 -16.53 2.04 38.25
C ARG A 355 -15.84 0.73 38.65
N ALA A 356 -15.36 0.65 39.88
CA ALA A 356 -14.83 -0.59 40.45
C ALA A 356 -15.50 -0.87 41.79
N ASP A 357 -16.15 -2.01 41.87
CA ASP A 357 -16.86 -2.47 43.06
C ASP A 357 -16.18 -3.72 43.63
N LYS A 358 -16.16 -3.84 44.95
CA LYS A 358 -15.58 -5.00 45.62
C LYS A 358 -16.54 -6.18 45.48
N ALA A 359 -16.09 -7.29 44.90
CA ALA A 359 -16.93 -8.48 44.73
C ALA A 359 -16.77 -9.47 45.89
N ARG A 360 -15.53 -9.94 46.13
CA ARG A 360 -15.11 -10.86 47.20
C ARG A 360 -13.62 -10.62 47.53
N GLU A 361 -13.07 -11.23 48.58
CA GLU A 361 -11.65 -11.07 48.95
C GLU A 361 -10.71 -11.23 47.74
N GLY A 362 -9.87 -10.21 47.52
CA GLY A 362 -8.90 -10.17 46.41
C GLY A 362 -9.48 -9.97 45.00
N ARG A 363 -10.79 -9.69 44.83
CA ARG A 363 -11.41 -9.51 43.51
C ARG A 363 -12.26 -8.24 43.41
N LEU A 364 -12.13 -7.57 42.28
CA LEU A 364 -12.90 -6.38 41.90
C LEU A 364 -13.77 -6.69 40.68
N VAL A 365 -14.94 -6.09 40.62
CA VAL A 365 -15.72 -6.01 39.38
C VAL A 365 -15.57 -4.61 38.85
N VAL A 366 -14.96 -4.51 37.67
CA VAL A 366 -14.75 -3.25 36.99
C VAL A 366 -15.74 -3.14 35.84
N THR A 367 -16.41 -1.99 35.77
CA THR A 367 -17.52 -1.72 34.84
C THR A 367 -17.26 -0.41 34.12
N ARG A 368 -17.49 -0.38 32.80
CA ARG A 368 -17.57 0.86 32.02
C ARG A 368 -18.95 0.95 31.38
N PRO A 369 -19.88 1.74 31.91
CA PRO A 369 -21.17 1.92 31.28
C PRO A 369 -21.04 2.65 29.93
N ILE A 370 -21.83 2.25 28.94
CA ILE A 370 -21.89 2.83 27.60
C ILE A 370 -23.37 3.03 27.27
N GLY A 371 -23.77 4.26 26.95
CA GLY A 371 -25.19 4.53 26.69
C GLY A 371 -25.43 5.80 25.90
N ASP A 372 -26.63 5.90 25.33
CA ASP A 372 -27.11 7.05 24.53
C ASP A 372 -28.17 7.89 25.28
N GLY A 373 -28.32 7.64 26.58
CA GLY A 373 -29.34 8.24 27.45
C GLY A 373 -30.69 7.52 27.43
N ARG A 374 -30.93 6.58 26.50
CA ARG A 374 -32.15 5.75 26.43
C ARG A 374 -31.87 4.28 26.70
N GLU A 375 -30.75 3.78 26.18
CA GLU A 375 -30.24 2.43 26.43
C GLU A 375 -28.87 2.52 27.10
N GLU A 376 -28.63 1.67 28.09
CA GLU A 376 -27.35 1.59 28.79
C GLU A 376 -26.87 0.14 28.80
N ARG A 377 -25.67 -0.07 28.25
CA ARG A 377 -24.93 -1.32 28.31
C ARG A 377 -23.83 -1.17 29.36
N ALA A 378 -23.60 -2.23 30.12
CA ALA A 378 -22.60 -2.23 31.18
C ALA A 378 -21.64 -3.41 31.01
N PRO A 379 -20.67 -3.33 30.07
CA PRO A 379 -19.52 -4.21 30.01
C PRO A 379 -18.87 -4.36 31.39
N ARG A 380 -18.69 -5.62 31.83
CA ARG A 380 -18.17 -5.97 33.17
C ARG A 380 -17.03 -6.97 33.10
N TRP A 381 -15.95 -6.66 33.82
CA TRP A 381 -14.80 -7.55 33.99
C TRP A 381 -14.60 -7.89 35.46
N LEU A 382 -14.38 -9.18 35.73
CA LEU A 382 -13.90 -9.66 37.02
C LEU A 382 -12.39 -9.56 37.02
N VAL A 383 -11.85 -8.77 37.93
CA VAL A 383 -10.43 -8.44 38.02
C VAL A 383 -9.84 -9.08 39.26
N LYS A 384 -8.80 -9.88 39.07
CA LYS A 384 -7.97 -10.45 40.13
C LYS A 384 -6.60 -9.76 40.08
N ILE A 385 -6.15 -9.27 41.22
CA ILE A 385 -4.84 -8.64 41.37
C ILE A 385 -3.96 -9.64 42.10
N ASP A 386 -2.88 -10.04 41.46
CA ASP A 386 -1.78 -10.79 42.07
C ASP A 386 -0.56 -9.85 42.26
N GLU A 387 0.53 -10.34 42.84
CA GLU A 387 1.69 -9.49 43.19
C GLU A 387 2.36 -8.80 42.01
N GLN A 388 2.21 -9.36 40.80
CA GLN A 388 2.88 -8.92 39.57
C GLN A 388 1.96 -8.81 38.36
N THR A 389 0.71 -9.26 38.46
CA THR A 389 -0.22 -9.34 37.33
C THR A 389 -1.64 -8.97 37.72
N VAL A 390 -2.37 -8.39 36.78
CA VAL A 390 -3.81 -8.20 36.84
C VAL A 390 -4.44 -9.11 35.80
N THR A 391 -5.27 -10.06 36.26
CA THR A 391 -6.07 -10.91 35.39
C THR A 391 -7.47 -10.33 35.28
N MET A 392 -7.92 -10.07 34.06
CA MET A 392 -9.26 -9.53 33.76
C MET A 392 -10.07 -10.57 32.99
N THR A 393 -11.18 -11.02 33.56
CA THR A 393 -12.08 -11.99 32.92
C THR A 393 -13.40 -11.30 32.54
N PRO A 394 -13.81 -11.27 31.27
CA PRO A 394 -15.09 -10.70 30.89
C PRO A 394 -16.25 -11.52 31.49
N THR A 395 -17.27 -10.83 32.01
CA THR A 395 -18.41 -11.47 32.69
C THR A 395 -19.72 -11.39 31.91
N ASN A 396 -19.77 -10.61 30.83
CA ASN A 396 -20.89 -10.53 29.90
C ASN A 396 -20.42 -10.46 28.44
N GLU A 397 -21.37 -10.52 27.51
CA GLU A 397 -21.10 -10.59 26.07
C GLU A 397 -20.42 -9.33 25.55
N ASP A 398 -20.87 -8.14 25.94
CA ASP A 398 -20.24 -6.87 25.54
C ASP A 398 -18.76 -6.82 26.01
N ALA A 399 -18.48 -7.17 27.27
CA ALA A 399 -17.10 -7.22 27.77
C ALA A 399 -16.25 -8.24 27.01
N ARG A 400 -16.83 -9.39 26.64
CA ARG A 400 -16.14 -10.41 25.85
C ARG A 400 -15.84 -9.90 24.45
N HIS A 401 -16.78 -9.16 23.84
CA HIS A 401 -16.60 -8.56 22.53
C HIS A 401 -15.43 -7.59 22.53
N ILE A 402 -15.42 -6.66 23.49
CA ILE A 402 -14.34 -5.69 23.69
C ILE A 402 -13.01 -6.38 23.94
N THR A 403 -12.98 -7.36 24.84
CA THR A 403 -11.75 -8.11 25.16
C THR A 403 -11.19 -8.89 23.97
N LEU A 404 -12.02 -9.35 23.04
CA LEU A 404 -11.55 -10.13 21.89
C LEU A 404 -11.16 -9.29 20.69
N ARG A 405 -11.80 -8.13 20.49
CA ARG A 405 -11.64 -7.34 19.27
C ARG A 405 -10.92 -6.01 19.45
N HIS A 406 -10.88 -5.49 20.67
CA HIS A 406 -10.48 -4.11 20.91
C HIS A 406 -9.59 -3.92 22.13
N SER A 407 -9.08 -4.99 22.77
CA SER A 407 -8.17 -4.85 23.89
C SER A 407 -6.78 -4.44 23.43
N ALA A 408 -6.20 -3.42 24.08
CA ALA A 408 -4.82 -3.00 23.85
C ALA A 408 -3.80 -3.97 24.49
N CYS A 409 -4.24 -4.79 25.45
CA CYS A 409 -3.42 -5.79 26.12
C CYS A 409 -3.67 -7.18 25.54
N GLN A 410 -2.64 -8.04 25.57
CA GLN A 410 -2.70 -9.38 25.00
C GLN A 410 -3.72 -10.26 25.74
N ALA A 411 -4.68 -10.82 25.01
CA ALA A 411 -5.61 -11.81 25.57
C ALA A 411 -4.92 -13.17 25.67
N VAL A 412 -4.81 -13.71 26.88
CA VAL A 412 -4.27 -15.04 27.14
C VAL A 412 -5.40 -16.06 27.03
N ARG A 413 -5.22 -17.09 26.19
CA ARG A 413 -6.11 -18.25 26.16
C ARG A 413 -5.82 -19.13 27.38
N THR A 414 -6.68 -19.06 28.38
CA THR A 414 -6.60 -19.98 29.53
C THR A 414 -7.14 -21.36 29.12
N GLY A 415 -6.27 -22.36 28.95
CA GLY A 415 -6.72 -23.75 28.98
C GLY A 415 -5.77 -24.82 28.42
N THR A 416 -5.03 -25.49 29.30
CA THR A 416 -4.81 -26.94 29.23
C THR A 416 -5.71 -27.61 30.28
N GLY A 417 -6.94 -27.95 29.91
CA GLY A 417 -7.84 -28.66 30.81
C GLY A 417 -9.27 -28.77 30.29
N SER A 418 -9.62 -29.97 29.79
CA SER A 418 -10.96 -30.52 29.53
C SER A 418 -11.95 -29.68 28.70
N ALA A 419 -12.56 -30.34 27.69
CA ALA A 419 -13.50 -29.76 26.72
C ALA A 419 -14.77 -29.10 27.32
N ARG A 420 -15.04 -29.23 28.62
CA ARG A 420 -16.11 -28.49 29.32
C ARG A 420 -15.66 -27.14 29.91
N GLN A 421 -14.36 -26.86 29.94
CA GLN A 421 -13.79 -25.61 30.49
C GLN A 421 -13.44 -24.57 29.42
N ILE A 422 -13.46 -24.97 28.14
CA ILE A 422 -13.22 -24.10 26.96
C ILE A 422 -14.28 -22.99 26.82
N ALA A 423 -15.42 -23.10 27.53
CA ALA A 423 -16.46 -22.07 27.58
C ALA A 423 -16.18 -20.93 28.59
N ARG A 424 -15.09 -20.98 29.37
CA ARG A 424 -14.67 -19.87 30.25
C ARG A 424 -13.61 -19.04 29.52
N GLY A 425 -14.02 -17.81 29.18
CA GLY A 425 -13.44 -17.01 28.10
C GLY A 425 -12.02 -16.51 28.30
N SER A 426 -11.45 -16.06 27.18
CA SER A 426 -10.18 -15.37 27.07
C SER A 426 -10.05 -14.31 28.16
N ALA A 427 -9.05 -14.46 29.02
CA ALA A 427 -8.71 -13.49 30.04
C ALA A 427 -7.60 -12.58 29.49
N ILE A 428 -7.54 -11.35 29.94
CA ILE A 428 -6.38 -10.49 29.69
C ILE A 428 -5.49 -10.60 30.93
N GLU A 429 -4.21 -10.91 30.73
CA GLU A 429 -3.20 -10.80 31.77
C GLU A 429 -2.33 -9.59 31.46
N ALA A 430 -2.28 -8.65 32.39
CA ALA A 430 -1.48 -7.44 32.25
C ALA A 430 -0.48 -7.33 33.40
N PRO A 431 0.81 -7.09 33.14
CA PRO A 431 1.80 -6.94 34.19
C PRO A 431 1.60 -5.64 34.99
N ILE A 432 1.89 -5.72 36.28
CA ILE A 432 2.09 -4.59 37.19
C ILE A 432 3.60 -4.42 37.33
N VAL A 433 4.21 -3.57 36.50
CA VAL A 433 5.65 -3.28 36.59
C VAL A 433 5.90 -2.46 37.84
N LYS A 434 6.39 -3.06 38.93
CA LYS A 434 6.84 -2.28 40.09
C LYS A 434 8.03 -1.40 39.65
N SER A 435 7.97 -0.10 39.92
CA SER A 435 9.18 0.73 39.84
C SER A 435 10.28 0.09 40.72
N PRO A 436 11.53 -0.02 40.24
CA PRO A 436 12.64 -0.56 41.01
C PRO A 436 12.90 0.22 42.30
#